data_AF-Q3M966-F1
#
_entry.id   AF-Q3M966-F1
#
_cell.length_a   1.000
_cell.length_b   1.000
_cell.length_c   1.000
_cell.angle_alpha   90.00
_cell.angle_beta   90.00
_cell.angle_gamma   90.00
#
_symmetry.space_group_name_H-M   'P 1'
#
loop_
_entity.id
_entity.type
_entity.pdbx_description
1 polymer ?
#
loop_
_entity_poly.entity_id
_entity_poly.type
_entity_poly.pdbx_seq_one_letter_code
_entity_poly.pdbx_strand_id
1 'polypeptide(L)'
;MLKKNRATIFLAAVVMFAPMLLATPANAGSRYNNREVNQRRAVYQRPVYQRVVRLRNGAYRLPNGQVIPGNRLVRLRNQGYWRLPNGDIVLPSQEIVPVRSIVRLRDGSVRLPNGVLVRL
;
A
#
# COMPACT_ATOMS: atom_id res chain seq x y z
N MET A 1 48.64 -65.74 -46.38
CA MET A 1 49.27 -64.63 -45.63
C MET A 1 50.23 -63.90 -46.56
N LEU A 2 50.36 -62.57 -46.36
CA LEU A 2 51.10 -61.57 -47.16
C LEU A 2 50.43 -61.17 -48.50
N LYS A 3 50.32 -59.90 -48.91
CA LYS A 3 50.87 -58.65 -48.38
C LYS A 3 50.04 -57.47 -48.93
N LYS A 4 49.89 -56.45 -48.10
CA LYS A 4 49.30 -55.14 -48.37
C LYS A 4 50.16 -54.39 -49.41
N ASN A 5 49.52 -53.64 -50.31
CA ASN A 5 49.81 -52.23 -50.62
C ASN A 5 49.39 -51.87 -52.04
N ARG A 6 48.36 -51.02 -52.18
CA ARG A 6 48.32 -49.96 -53.20
C ARG A 6 47.69 -48.72 -52.61
N ALA A 7 48.42 -47.62 -52.75
CA ALA A 7 48.02 -46.28 -52.40
C ALA A 7 46.89 -45.80 -53.31
N THR A 8 45.91 -45.07 -52.76
CA THR A 8 45.21 -44.04 -53.52
C THR A 8 44.64 -43.00 -52.55
N ILE A 9 45.05 -41.76 -52.78
CA ILE A 9 44.60 -40.54 -52.13
C ILE A 9 43.25 -40.14 -52.73
N PHE A 10 42.28 -39.71 -51.91
CA PHE A 10 41.25 -38.79 -52.36
C PHE A 10 41.02 -37.69 -51.32
N LEU A 11 41.05 -36.47 -51.84
CA LEU A 11 40.91 -35.17 -51.22
C LEU A 11 39.48 -34.66 -51.49
N ALA A 12 38.78 -34.13 -50.49
CA ALA A 12 37.65 -33.19 -50.63
C ALA A 12 37.35 -32.59 -49.23
N ALA A 13 37.80 -31.38 -48.90
CA ALA A 13 37.26 -30.06 -49.26
C ALA A 13 35.97 -29.68 -48.50
N VAL A 14 36.12 -28.97 -47.36
CA VAL A 14 35.14 -28.03 -46.76
C VAL A 14 36.00 -27.03 -45.96
N VAL A 15 36.40 -25.85 -46.45
CA VAL A 15 35.65 -24.63 -46.80
C VAL A 15 34.87 -24.03 -45.62
N MET A 16 35.35 -22.84 -45.22
CA MET A 16 34.64 -21.73 -44.55
C MET A 16 34.65 -21.64 -43.01
N PHE A 17 35.50 -20.72 -42.54
CA PHE A 17 35.20 -19.64 -41.59
C PHE A 17 34.09 -19.89 -40.56
N ALA A 18 34.48 -20.09 -39.30
CA ALA A 18 33.65 -19.70 -38.16
C ALA A 18 34.53 -19.04 -37.08
N PRO A 19 34.24 -17.81 -36.64
CA PRO A 19 34.99 -17.16 -35.58
C PRO A 19 34.73 -17.86 -34.24
N MET A 20 35.78 -18.00 -33.44
CA MET A 20 35.72 -18.46 -32.04
C MET A 20 34.70 -17.61 -31.26
N LEU A 21 33.55 -18.19 -30.93
CA LEU A 21 32.63 -17.62 -29.95
C LEU A 21 33.19 -17.91 -28.55
N LEU A 22 34.12 -17.06 -28.09
CA LEU A 22 34.36 -16.86 -26.66
C LEU A 22 33.07 -16.28 -26.07
N ALA A 23 32.20 -17.15 -25.55
CA ALA A 23 31.10 -16.72 -24.72
C ALA A 23 31.67 -16.22 -23.38
N THR A 24 31.88 -14.92 -23.26
CA THR A 24 31.99 -14.27 -21.94
C THR A 24 30.63 -14.44 -21.25
N PRO A 25 30.57 -14.84 -19.97
CA PRO A 25 29.32 -14.79 -19.25
C PRO A 25 28.90 -13.32 -19.18
N ALA A 26 27.79 -12.99 -19.84
CA ALA A 26 27.16 -11.71 -19.69
C ALA A 26 26.84 -11.52 -18.20
N ASN A 27 27.56 -10.61 -17.56
CA ASN A 27 27.23 -10.08 -16.25
C ASN A 27 25.86 -9.41 -16.36
N ALA A 28 24.79 -10.19 -16.19
CA ALA A 28 23.47 -9.68 -15.91
C ALA A 28 23.52 -9.09 -14.50
N GLY A 29 24.00 -7.85 -14.40
CA GLY A 29 23.89 -7.06 -13.18
C GLY A 29 22.42 -7.06 -12.77
N SER A 30 22.12 -7.79 -11.69
CA SER A 30 20.79 -7.79 -11.11
C SER A 30 20.47 -6.33 -10.80
N ARG A 31 19.55 -5.73 -11.57
CA ARG A 31 19.01 -4.41 -11.25
C ARG A 31 18.30 -4.58 -9.93
N TYR A 32 19.05 -4.36 -8.86
CA TYR A 32 18.50 -4.23 -7.53
C TYR A 32 17.55 -3.05 -7.60
N ASN A 33 16.26 -3.37 -7.63
CA ASN A 33 15.20 -2.39 -7.70
C ASN A 33 15.30 -1.53 -6.45
N ASN A 34 15.91 -0.34 -6.58
CA ASN A 34 15.88 0.71 -5.56
C ASN A 34 14.46 1.27 -5.31
N ARG A 35 13.40 0.57 -5.75
CA ARG A 35 12.01 0.82 -5.37
C ARG A 35 11.63 0.18 -4.03
N GLU A 36 12.36 -0.82 -3.53
CA GLU A 36 11.99 -1.52 -2.30
C GLU A 36 12.48 -0.86 -1.00
N VAL A 37 13.46 0.06 -1.08
CA VAL A 37 14.00 0.70 0.13
C VAL A 37 13.16 1.90 0.59
N ASN A 38 12.27 2.42 -0.26
CA ASN A 38 11.38 3.54 0.09
C ASN A 38 9.95 3.12 0.46
N GLN A 39 9.69 1.82 0.68
CA GLN A 39 8.41 1.32 1.21
C GLN A 39 8.48 0.90 2.68
N ARG A 40 9.69 0.71 3.23
CA ARG A 40 9.90 0.22 4.61
C ARG A 40 9.77 1.28 5.70
N ARG A 41 9.39 2.51 5.34
CA ARG A 41 8.97 3.54 6.28
C ARG A 41 7.74 4.28 5.75
N ALA A 42 6.68 3.53 5.40
CA ALA A 42 5.35 4.03 5.75
C ALA A 42 5.30 4.08 7.28
N VAL A 43 5.94 5.11 7.86
CA VAL A 43 5.65 5.54 9.22
C VAL A 43 4.15 5.74 9.17
N TYR A 44 3.39 4.84 9.81
CA TYR A 44 1.99 5.10 10.11
C TYR A 44 2.02 6.31 11.04
N GLN A 45 2.14 7.49 10.45
CA GLN A 45 1.93 8.75 11.12
C GLN A 45 0.46 8.68 11.49
N ARG A 46 0.21 8.29 12.74
CA ARG A 46 -1.13 8.27 13.30
C ARG A 46 -1.68 9.66 13.05
N PRO A 47 -2.77 9.81 12.28
CA PRO A 47 -3.31 11.13 12.00
C PRO A 47 -3.55 11.82 13.35
N VAL A 48 -2.97 13.00 13.55
CA VAL A 48 -3.16 13.74 14.79
C VAL A 48 -4.58 14.27 14.77
N TYR A 49 -5.47 13.54 15.44
CA TYR A 49 -6.85 13.97 15.61
C TYR A 49 -6.91 15.01 16.72
N GLN A 50 -7.74 16.03 16.50
CA GLN A 50 -8.01 17.01 17.54
C GLN A 50 -8.96 16.40 18.57
N ARG A 51 -8.74 16.71 19.85
CA ARG A 51 -9.55 16.20 20.95
C ARG A 51 -10.79 17.06 21.18
N VAL A 52 -11.89 16.41 21.54
CA VAL A 52 -13.13 17.04 22.02
C VAL A 52 -13.33 16.72 23.49
N VAL A 53 -14.17 17.52 24.14
CA VAL A 53 -14.62 17.23 25.49
C VAL A 53 -16.11 16.90 25.44
N ARG A 54 -16.48 15.72 25.94
CA ARG A 54 -17.88 15.36 26.15
C ARG A 54 -18.37 16.04 27.43
N LEU A 55 -19.41 16.85 27.31
CA LEU A 55 -20.03 17.56 28.42
C LEU A 55 -21.11 16.69 29.08
N ARG A 56 -21.46 17.03 30.33
CA ARG A 56 -22.45 16.27 31.12
C ARG A 56 -23.84 16.24 30.48
N ASN A 57 -24.21 17.28 29.75
CA ASN A 57 -25.46 17.37 28.99
C ASN A 57 -25.44 16.62 27.64
N GLY A 58 -24.39 15.83 27.37
CA GLY A 58 -24.24 15.08 26.13
C GLY A 58 -23.75 15.90 24.93
N ALA A 59 -23.52 17.20 25.11
CA ALA A 59 -22.89 18.04 24.09
C ALA A 59 -21.39 17.75 23.96
N TYR A 60 -20.79 18.16 22.86
CA TYR A 60 -19.34 18.15 22.68
C TYR A 60 -18.79 19.57 22.53
N ARG A 61 -17.73 19.88 23.27
CA ARG A 61 -16.91 21.07 23.05
C ARG A 61 -15.79 20.73 22.08
N LEU A 62 -15.78 21.44 20.96
CA LEU A 62 -14.79 21.36 19.89
C LEU A 62 -13.50 22.09 20.29
N PRO A 63 -12.36 21.77 19.64
CA PRO A 63 -11.06 22.43 19.86
C PRO A 63 -11.09 23.95 19.70
N ASN A 64 -11.91 24.45 18.77
CA ASN A 64 -12.11 25.87 18.54
C ASN A 64 -13.01 26.56 19.59
N GLY A 65 -13.44 25.83 20.63
CA GLY A 65 -14.32 26.33 21.69
C GLY A 65 -15.81 26.22 21.40
N GLN A 66 -16.21 25.90 20.15
CA GLN A 66 -17.62 25.74 19.79
C GLN A 66 -18.25 24.56 20.52
N VAL A 67 -19.48 24.72 20.99
CA VAL A 67 -20.24 23.64 21.64
C VAL A 67 -21.34 23.13 20.69
N ILE A 68 -21.31 21.84 20.40
CA ILE A 68 -22.34 21.16 19.60
C ILE A 68 -23.30 20.45 20.57
N PRO A 69 -24.58 20.85 20.62
CA PRO A 69 -25.53 20.26 21.54
C PRO A 69 -25.84 18.81 21.17
N GLY A 70 -26.07 17.98 22.20
CA GLY A 70 -26.19 16.52 22.04
C GLY A 70 -27.33 16.08 21.11
N ASN A 71 -28.41 16.86 21.05
CA ASN A 71 -29.56 16.61 20.17
C ASN A 71 -29.27 16.82 18.67
N ARG A 72 -28.15 17.47 18.31
CA ARG A 72 -27.72 17.63 16.92
C ARG A 72 -26.75 16.53 16.48
N LEU A 73 -26.39 15.62 17.38
CA LEU A 73 -25.48 14.52 17.12
C LEU A 73 -26.27 13.29 16.72
N VAL A 74 -25.73 12.53 15.77
CA VAL A 74 -26.27 11.23 15.40
C VAL A 74 -25.42 10.15 16.03
N ARG A 75 -26.03 9.31 16.87
CA ARG A 75 -25.36 8.13 17.42
C ARG A 75 -25.17 7.10 16.32
N LEU A 76 -23.94 6.66 16.10
CA LEU A 76 -23.66 5.63 15.11
C LEU A 76 -23.88 4.24 15.72
N ARG A 77 -24.04 3.22 14.86
CA ARG A 77 -24.26 1.84 15.32
C ARG A 77 -23.09 1.31 16.14
N ASN A 78 -21.87 1.74 15.80
CA ASN A 78 -20.68 1.45 16.57
C ASN A 78 -20.73 2.19 17.92
N GLN A 79 -20.61 1.46 19.02
CA GLN A 79 -20.72 2.03 20.36
C GLN A 79 -19.67 3.11 20.61
N GLY A 80 -20.11 4.26 21.13
CA GLY A 80 -19.24 5.38 21.46
C GLY A 80 -18.87 6.28 20.28
N TYR A 81 -19.31 5.95 19.06
CA TYR A 81 -19.12 6.78 17.88
C TYR A 81 -20.31 7.72 17.69
N TRP A 82 -20.01 8.98 17.37
CA TRP A 82 -21.02 10.00 17.11
C TRP A 82 -20.69 10.77 15.85
N ARG A 83 -21.71 11.11 15.07
CA ARG A 83 -21.57 11.95 13.89
C ARG A 83 -22.01 13.38 14.24
N LEU A 84 -21.12 14.31 13.98
CA LEU A 84 -21.34 15.74 14.10
C LEU A 84 -22.21 16.26 12.94
N PRO A 85 -22.85 17.44 13.07
CA PRO A 85 -23.67 18.03 12.01
C PRO A 85 -22.92 18.27 10.69
N ASN A 86 -21.63 18.57 10.77
CA ASN A 86 -20.76 18.74 9.59
C ASN A 86 -20.32 17.41 8.96
N GLY A 87 -20.73 16.27 9.53
CA GLY A 87 -20.40 14.93 9.05
C GLY A 87 -19.14 14.33 9.64
N ASP A 88 -18.37 15.07 10.43
CA ASP A 88 -17.20 14.56 11.13
C ASP A 88 -17.61 13.50 12.17
N ILE A 89 -16.68 12.61 12.51
CA ILE A 89 -16.94 11.49 13.42
C ILE A 89 -16.14 11.69 14.70
N VAL A 90 -16.84 11.71 15.84
CA VAL A 90 -16.24 11.66 17.17
C VAL A 90 -16.03 10.20 17.54
N LEU A 91 -14.78 9.87 17.87
CA LEU A 91 -14.37 8.57 18.36
C LEU A 91 -14.71 8.40 19.85
N PRO A 92 -14.77 7.15 20.35
CA PRO A 92 -14.85 6.88 21.79
C PRO A 92 -13.66 7.48 22.57
N SER A 93 -12.50 7.62 21.92
CA SER A 93 -11.30 8.28 22.44
C SER A 93 -11.44 9.81 22.56
N GLN A 94 -12.60 10.36 22.23
CA GLN A 94 -12.87 11.81 22.18
C GLN A 94 -11.96 12.53 21.18
N GLU A 95 -11.68 11.89 20.06
CA GLU A 95 -10.94 12.44 18.93
C GLU A 95 -11.90 12.71 17.77
N ILE A 96 -11.64 13.74 16.96
CA ILE A 96 -12.42 14.04 15.75
C ILE A 96 -11.71 13.50 14.53
N VAL A 97 -12.42 12.67 13.76
CA VAL A 97 -12.05 12.28 12.41
C VAL A 97 -12.78 13.16 11.40
N PRO A 98 -12.07 13.97 10.61
CA PRO A 98 -12.69 14.79 9.58
C PRO A 98 -13.39 13.93 8.53
N VAL A 99 -14.57 14.32 8.08
CA VAL A 99 -15.33 13.60 7.05
C VAL A 99 -14.54 13.42 5.76
N ARG A 100 -13.67 14.39 5.41
CA ARG A 100 -12.78 14.33 4.25
C ARG A 100 -11.71 13.23 4.30
N SER A 101 -11.49 12.64 5.49
CA SER A 101 -10.47 11.60 5.71
C SER A 101 -11.06 10.19 5.69
N ILE A 102 -12.38 10.05 5.59
CA ILE A 102 -13.04 8.74 5.61
C ILE A 102 -13.30 8.27 4.17
N VAL A 103 -13.31 6.95 3.97
CA VAL A 103 -13.62 6.34 2.68
C VAL A 103 -15.00 5.69 2.76
N ARG A 104 -15.93 6.06 1.88
CA ARG A 104 -17.24 5.41 1.77
C ARG A 104 -17.11 4.07 1.04
N LEU A 105 -17.70 3.03 1.59
CA LEU A 105 -17.74 1.70 1.01
C LEU A 105 -19.08 1.44 0.34
N ARG A 106 -19.12 0.45 -0.57
CA ARG A 106 -20.32 0.11 -1.36
C ARG A 106 -21.47 -0.41 -0.51
N ASP A 107 -21.17 -0.99 0.65
CA ASP A 107 -22.15 -1.50 1.61
C ASP A 107 -22.78 -0.39 2.48
N GLY A 108 -22.44 0.87 2.23
CA GLY A 108 -22.92 2.03 2.99
C GLY A 108 -22.16 2.29 4.30
N SER A 109 -21.13 1.50 4.61
CA SER A 109 -20.23 1.79 5.72
C SER A 109 -19.16 2.82 5.32
N VAL A 110 -18.48 3.38 6.32
CA VAL A 110 -17.32 4.24 6.14
C VAL A 110 -16.10 3.64 6.82
N ARG A 111 -14.98 3.64 6.11
CA ARG A 111 -13.67 3.29 6.65
C ARG A 111 -13.00 4.54 7.17
N LEU A 112 -12.68 4.53 8.46
CA LEU A 112 -11.90 5.57 9.12
C LEU A 112 -10.40 5.40 8.81
N PRO A 113 -9.57 6.46 8.97
CA PRO A 113 -8.13 6.36 8.71
C PRO A 113 -7.40 5.40 9.66
N ASN A 114 -7.98 5.11 10.83
CA ASN A 114 -7.47 4.09 11.75
C ASN A 114 -7.85 2.65 11.34
N GLY A 115 -8.52 2.46 10.20
CA GLY A 115 -8.94 1.16 9.68
C GLY A 115 -10.29 0.66 10.19
N VAL A 116 -10.90 1.34 11.18
CA VAL A 116 -12.20 0.94 11.72
C VAL A 116 -13.31 1.19 10.69
N LEU A 117 -14.20 0.20 10.53
CA LEU A 117 -15.43 0.35 9.75
C LEU A 117 -16.56 0.82 10.67
N VAL A 118 -17.20 1.91 10.26
CA VAL A 118 -18.33 2.50 10.97
C VAL A 118 -19.53 2.50 10.05
N ARG A 119 -20.67 2.02 10.56
CA ARG A 119 -21.94 2.10 9.82
C ARG A 119 -22.65 3.40 10.18
N LEU A 120 -22.89 4.21 9.16
CA LEU A 120 -23.62 5.48 9.25
C LEU A 120 -25.11 5.26 9.52
#